data_AF-A0ABD1E4A4-F1
#
_entry.id   AF-A0ABD1E4A4-F1
#
_cell.length_a   1.000
_cell.length_b   1.000
_cell.length_c   1.000
_cell.angle_alpha   90.00
_cell.angle_beta   90.00
_cell.angle_gamma   90.00
#
_symmetry.space_group_name_H-M   'P 1'
#
loop_
_entity.id
_entity.type
_entity.pdbx_description
1 polymer ?
#
loop_
_entity_poly.entity_id
_entity_poly.type
_entity_poly.pdbx_seq_one_letter_code
_entity_poly.pdbx_strand_id
1 'polypeptide(L)'
;MVVLVLFSIAFYYRNRNLYQDLTLGIVITYILSNFTQTCGCLVVLITLYTCRKTHLWQKLYKNVNILDNDEQQCHIIITAALFVQILLYFYKTFMADFLRFTHDSIDVIDLHLLILVRLSYFIHFFYKAVICSFSTIIILEIKRKLSVANEQLNLNLMNIDVTAIHTYIYQAIEGGKTFNRLFGYRLLIFYFQWFLFIVMNLVYIITIANPKKYTYIYHANTLENLIYFVCDIIIIAFGPFAIVFACDMVAKEVDKFIAACYEIEEKFHYTSIEYHELQSLTSILGNGVVQFTAAKFIEIKRTMMLSLMTSAITYFIALVEFY
;
A
#
# COMPACT_ATOMS: atom_id res chain seq x y z
N MET A 1 -19.96 -8.71 10.66
CA MET A 1 -20.22 -7.50 9.83
C MET A 1 -21.60 -6.92 10.12
N VAL A 2 -22.70 -7.63 9.83
CA VAL A 2 -24.08 -7.18 10.13
C VAL A 2 -24.26 -6.85 11.62
N VAL A 3 -23.72 -7.68 12.52
CA VAL A 3 -23.82 -7.44 13.98
C VAL A 3 -23.13 -6.14 14.40
N LEU A 4 -21.92 -5.83 13.93
CA LEU A 4 -21.21 -4.58 14.29
C LEU A 4 -21.93 -3.35 13.73
N VAL A 5 -22.44 -3.42 12.50
CA VAL A 5 -23.23 -2.34 11.89
C VAL A 5 -24.55 -2.15 12.63
N LEU A 6 -25.26 -3.24 12.96
CA LEU A 6 -26.49 -3.17 13.75
C LEU A 6 -26.25 -2.68 15.17
N PHE A 7 -25.13 -3.05 15.80
CA PHE A 7 -24.74 -2.55 17.12
C PHE A 7 -24.41 -1.06 17.06
N SER A 8 -23.74 -0.61 16.01
CA SER A 8 -23.46 0.81 15.75
C SER A 8 -24.75 1.62 15.56
N ILE A 9 -25.70 1.09 14.79
CA ILE A 9 -27.01 1.69 14.54
C ILE A 9 -27.85 1.69 15.83
N ALA A 10 -27.85 0.59 16.59
CA ALA A 10 -28.59 0.49 17.86
C ALA A 10 -28.02 1.43 18.94
N PHE A 11 -26.70 1.53 19.04
CA PHE A 11 -26.03 2.46 19.94
C PHE A 11 -26.35 3.92 19.58
N TYR A 12 -26.38 4.26 18.29
CA TYR A 12 -26.83 5.56 17.80
C TYR A 12 -28.28 5.86 18.20
N TYR A 13 -29.20 4.94 17.92
CA TYR A 13 -30.62 5.12 18.25
C TYR A 13 -30.86 5.27 19.75
N ARG A 14 -30.09 4.57 20.59
CA ARG A 14 -30.18 4.65 22.05
C ARG A 14 -29.78 6.03 22.60
N ASN A 15 -28.83 6.71 21.95
CA ASN A 15 -28.28 7.98 22.45
C ASN A 15 -28.78 9.22 21.68
N ARG A 16 -29.79 9.06 20.81
CA ARG A 16 -30.32 10.08 19.90
C ARG A 16 -30.71 11.41 20.58
N ASN A 17 -31.16 11.37 21.83
CA ASN A 17 -31.61 12.56 22.57
C ASN A 17 -30.46 13.42 23.12
N LEU A 18 -29.23 12.89 23.21
CA LEU A 18 -28.06 13.61 23.73
C LEU A 18 -27.27 14.41 22.66
N TYR A 19 -27.57 14.19 21.38
CA TYR A 19 -26.68 14.61 20.28
C TYR A 19 -27.38 15.37 19.13
N GLN A 20 -28.56 15.96 19.36
CA GLN A 20 -29.43 16.49 18.27
C GLN A 20 -28.73 17.43 17.26
N ASP A 21 -27.68 18.17 17.65
CA ASP A 21 -26.87 18.99 16.72
C ASP A 21 -25.44 18.46 16.45
N LEU A 22 -25.01 17.43 17.17
CA LEU A 22 -23.65 16.86 17.18
C LEU A 22 -23.52 15.56 16.34
N THR A 23 -24.63 15.05 15.78
CA THR A 23 -24.82 13.63 15.49
C THR A 23 -24.18 13.13 14.20
N LEU A 24 -24.23 13.86 13.09
CA LEU A 24 -23.96 13.24 11.79
C LEU A 24 -22.46 12.98 11.56
N GLY A 25 -21.58 13.97 11.78
CA GLY A 25 -20.14 13.81 11.59
C GLY A 25 -19.51 12.76 12.50
N ILE A 26 -19.95 12.68 13.76
CA ILE A 26 -19.50 11.66 14.72
C ILE A 26 -19.95 10.26 14.27
N VAL A 27 -21.21 10.12 13.82
CA VAL A 27 -21.74 8.85 13.33
C VAL A 27 -21.05 8.42 12.04
N ILE A 28 -20.84 9.33 11.10
CA ILE A 28 -20.08 9.05 9.87
C ILE A 28 -18.66 8.60 10.21
N THR A 29 -17.97 9.33 11.09
CA THR A 29 -16.61 8.98 11.53
C THR A 29 -16.58 7.60 12.20
N TYR A 30 -17.56 7.30 13.04
CA TYR A 30 -17.68 6.00 13.71
C TYR A 30 -17.95 4.86 12.71
N ILE A 31 -18.86 5.07 11.75
CA ILE A 31 -19.14 4.11 10.67
C ILE A 31 -17.87 3.88 9.85
N LEU A 32 -17.21 4.94 9.39
CA LEU A 32 -15.98 4.87 8.61
C LEU A 32 -14.85 4.16 9.37
N SER A 33 -14.72 4.42 10.67
CA SER A 33 -13.75 3.74 11.55
C SER A 33 -14.01 2.24 11.63
N ASN A 34 -15.26 1.82 11.87
CA ASN A 34 -15.64 0.40 11.90
C ASN A 34 -15.43 -0.29 10.55
N PHE A 35 -15.76 0.37 9.43
CA PHE A 35 -15.47 -0.15 8.10
C PHE A 35 -13.96 -0.29 7.85
N THR A 36 -13.17 0.70 8.27
CA THR A 36 -11.70 0.70 8.16
C THR A 36 -11.09 -0.44 8.97
N GLN A 37 -11.58 -0.69 10.19
CA GLN A 37 -11.15 -1.81 11.03
C GLN A 37 -11.54 -3.15 10.41
N THR A 38 -12.77 -3.28 9.91
CA THR A 38 -13.26 -4.49 9.23
C THR A 38 -12.40 -4.82 8.01
N CYS A 39 -12.07 -3.82 7.19
CA CYS A 39 -11.14 -3.98 6.07
C CYS A 39 -9.76 -4.46 6.54
N GLY A 40 -9.29 -3.94 7.68
CA GLY A 40 -8.05 -4.40 8.31
C GLY A 40 -8.09 -5.87 8.71
N CYS A 41 -9.16 -6.33 9.36
CA CYS A 41 -9.35 -7.74 9.68
C CYS A 41 -9.39 -8.62 8.42
N LEU A 42 -10.07 -8.18 7.36
CA LEU A 42 -10.10 -8.90 6.08
C LEU A 42 -8.71 -9.02 5.44
N VAL A 43 -7.88 -7.97 5.52
CA VAL A 43 -6.49 -7.99 5.05
C VAL A 43 -5.69 -9.06 5.80
N VAL A 44 -5.83 -9.17 7.12
CA VAL A 44 -5.18 -10.21 7.92
C VAL A 44 -5.68 -11.61 7.53
N LEU A 45 -7.00 -11.81 7.39
CA LEU A 45 -7.57 -13.11 7.03
C LEU A 45 -7.13 -13.57 5.63
N ILE A 46 -7.19 -12.68 4.65
CA ILE A 46 -6.72 -12.95 3.27
C ILE A 46 -5.25 -13.29 3.30
N THR A 47 -4.48 -12.67 4.18
CA THR A 47 -3.06 -12.98 4.35
C THR A 47 -2.85 -14.39 4.84
N LEU A 48 -3.48 -14.76 5.95
CA LEU A 48 -3.36 -16.11 6.49
C LEU A 48 -3.73 -17.16 5.44
N TYR A 49 -4.80 -16.89 4.67
CA TYR A 49 -5.21 -17.73 3.56
C TYR A 49 -4.15 -17.83 2.45
N THR A 50 -3.49 -16.74 2.08
CA THR A 50 -2.47 -16.73 1.03
C THR A 50 -1.12 -17.27 1.50
N CYS A 51 -0.79 -17.17 2.79
CA CYS A 51 0.38 -17.85 3.38
C CYS A 51 0.28 -19.37 3.27
N ARG A 52 -0.95 -19.93 3.27
CA ARG A 52 -1.16 -21.37 3.03
C ARG A 52 -0.88 -21.81 1.59
N LYS A 53 -0.77 -20.89 0.63
CA LYS A 53 -0.46 -21.20 -0.78
C LYS A 53 1.04 -21.39 -0.99
N THR A 54 1.65 -22.34 -0.30
CA THR A 54 3.10 -22.62 -0.29
C THR A 54 3.69 -22.75 -1.69
N HIS A 55 2.98 -23.43 -2.61
CA HIS A 55 3.43 -23.59 -4.00
C HIS A 55 3.58 -22.26 -4.77
N LEU A 56 2.70 -21.27 -4.52
CA LEU A 56 2.79 -19.95 -5.16
C LEU A 56 3.96 -19.16 -4.59
N TRP A 57 4.20 -19.25 -3.28
CA TRP A 57 5.35 -18.62 -2.64
C TRP A 57 6.66 -19.22 -3.17
N GLN A 58 6.79 -20.54 -3.22
CA GLN A 58 7.96 -21.20 -3.81
C GLN A 58 8.19 -20.79 -5.26
N LYS A 59 7.11 -20.72 -6.05
CA LYS A 59 7.17 -20.24 -7.43
C LYS A 59 7.63 -18.78 -7.52
N LEU A 60 7.14 -17.91 -6.64
CA LEU A 60 7.56 -16.51 -6.57
C LEU A 60 9.04 -16.40 -6.20
N TYR A 61 9.49 -17.09 -5.15
CA TYR A 61 10.88 -17.07 -4.72
C TYR A 61 11.82 -17.56 -5.81
N LYS A 62 11.46 -18.65 -6.52
CA LYS A 62 12.22 -19.17 -7.65
C LYS A 62 12.30 -18.18 -8.80
N ASN A 63 11.18 -17.58 -9.18
CA ASN A 63 11.12 -16.64 -10.30
C ASN A 63 11.83 -15.33 -10.00
N VAL A 64 11.80 -14.87 -8.75
CA VAL A 64 12.38 -13.59 -8.34
C VAL A 64 13.84 -13.77 -7.87
N ASN A 65 14.30 -15.00 -7.64
CA ASN A 65 15.67 -15.36 -7.24
C ASN A 65 16.20 -14.51 -6.06
N ILE A 66 15.35 -14.30 -5.04
CA ILE A 66 15.59 -13.42 -3.88
C ILE A 66 16.79 -13.90 -3.02
N LEU A 67 17.46 -14.99 -3.38
CA LEU A 67 18.47 -15.70 -2.57
C LEU A 67 19.92 -15.64 -3.12
N ASP A 68 20.25 -14.74 -4.04
CA ASP A 68 21.66 -14.50 -4.39
C ASP A 68 22.31 -13.46 -3.45
N ASN A 69 23.51 -13.82 -2.94
CA ASN A 69 24.00 -13.48 -1.60
C ASN A 69 24.62 -12.08 -1.39
N ASP A 70 24.97 -11.31 -2.44
CA ASP A 70 25.88 -10.15 -2.23
C ASP A 70 25.22 -8.76 -2.24
N GLU A 71 24.07 -8.55 -2.91
CA GLU A 71 23.31 -7.27 -2.86
C GLU A 71 22.18 -7.27 -1.82
N GLN A 72 21.92 -8.41 -1.19
CA GLN A 72 20.90 -8.62 -0.16
C GLN A 72 21.10 -7.73 1.07
N GLN A 73 22.36 -7.40 1.41
CA GLN A 73 22.68 -6.63 2.61
C GLN A 73 22.13 -5.20 2.55
N CYS A 74 22.25 -4.50 1.42
CA CYS A 74 21.83 -3.10 1.33
C CYS A 74 20.30 -2.95 1.45
N HIS A 75 19.54 -3.86 0.83
CA HIS A 75 18.08 -3.88 0.91
C HIS A 75 17.55 -4.33 2.28
N ILE A 76 18.21 -5.29 2.92
CA ILE A 76 17.89 -5.70 4.29
C ILE A 76 18.21 -4.56 5.26
N ILE A 77 19.31 -3.84 5.08
CA ILE A 77 19.69 -2.68 5.92
C ILE A 77 18.68 -1.54 5.76
N ILE A 78 18.25 -1.19 4.54
CA ILE A 78 17.23 -0.14 4.34
C ILE A 78 15.88 -0.56 4.92
N THR A 79 15.49 -1.83 4.74
CA THR A 79 14.24 -2.36 5.28
C THR A 79 14.27 -2.44 6.81
N ALA A 80 15.41 -2.84 7.39
CA ALA A 80 15.65 -2.85 8.83
C ALA A 80 15.74 -1.43 9.41
N ALA A 81 16.31 -0.47 8.69
CA ALA A 81 16.38 0.93 9.10
C ALA A 81 14.99 1.58 9.12
N LEU A 82 14.17 1.34 8.08
CA LEU A 82 12.76 1.76 8.05
C LEU A 82 11.96 1.10 9.17
N PHE A 83 12.22 -0.19 9.44
CA PHE A 83 11.61 -0.94 10.53
C PHE A 83 11.98 -0.37 11.92
N VAL A 84 13.25 -0.04 12.14
CA VAL A 84 13.74 0.59 13.37
C VAL A 84 13.18 2.01 13.52
N GLN A 85 13.09 2.80 12.45
CA GLN A 85 12.47 4.13 12.50
C GLN A 85 10.98 4.05 12.87
N ILE A 86 10.26 3.06 12.34
CA ILE A 86 8.86 2.78 12.70
C ILE A 86 8.74 2.39 14.17
N LEU A 87 9.61 1.51 14.67
CA LEU A 87 9.64 1.10 16.08
C LEU A 87 9.96 2.28 17.01
N LEU A 88 10.88 3.16 16.62
CA LEU A 88 11.26 4.36 17.39
C LEU A 88 10.14 5.40 17.41
N TYR A 89 9.44 5.60 16.29
CA TYR A 89 8.26 6.46 16.23
C TYR A 89 7.14 5.91 17.13
N PHE A 90 6.94 4.58 17.10
CA PHE A 90 6.00 3.90 17.99
C PHE A 90 6.39 4.04 19.46
N TYR A 91 7.64 3.79 19.83
CA TYR A 91 8.12 3.99 21.20
C TYR A 91 7.89 5.42 21.68
N LYS A 92 8.18 6.41 20.82
CA LYS A 92 7.96 7.83 21.14
C LYS A 92 6.47 8.15 21.34
N THR A 93 5.59 7.62 20.49
CA THR A 93 4.13 7.85 20.56
C THR A 93 3.53 7.13 21.78
N PHE A 94 3.93 5.87 21.99
CA PHE A 94 3.55 5.06 23.14
C PHE A 94 3.99 5.71 24.46
N MET A 95 5.23 6.20 24.54
CA MET A 95 5.74 6.88 25.74
C MET A 95 5.10 8.25 25.96
N ALA A 96 4.89 9.04 24.92
CA ALA A 96 4.23 10.35 25.03
C ALA A 96 2.79 10.22 25.53
N ASP A 97 2.06 9.21 25.06
CA ASP A 97 0.68 8.95 25.48
C ASP A 97 0.61 8.24 26.84
N PHE A 98 1.57 7.38 27.17
CA PHE A 98 1.71 6.79 28.51
C PHE A 98 1.98 7.88 29.56
N LEU A 99 2.82 8.87 29.24
CA LEU A 99 3.09 10.04 30.10
C LEU A 99 1.85 10.93 30.29
N ARG A 100 1.06 11.16 29.24
CA ARG A 100 -0.23 11.88 29.35
C ARG A 100 -1.22 11.12 30.22
N PHE A 101 -1.30 9.80 30.09
CA PHE A 101 -2.21 8.96 30.84
C PHE A 101 -1.80 8.78 32.31
N THR A 102 -0.50 8.74 32.64
CA THR A 102 -0.06 8.78 34.05
C THR A 102 -0.50 10.05 34.77
N HIS A 103 -0.84 11.10 34.03
CA HIS A 103 -1.34 12.35 34.58
C HIS A 103 -2.85 12.33 34.86
N ASP A 104 -3.62 11.57 34.09
CA ASP A 104 -5.08 11.46 34.19
C ASP A 104 -5.50 10.11 34.78
N SER A 105 -5.92 10.13 36.04
CA SER A 105 -6.27 8.97 36.85
C SER A 105 -7.57 8.30 36.38
N ILE A 106 -7.46 7.34 35.45
CA ILE A 106 -8.58 6.50 34.99
C ILE A 106 -8.39 5.05 35.49
N ASP A 107 -9.49 4.42 35.90
CA ASP A 107 -9.60 3.10 36.51
C ASP A 107 -8.87 1.96 35.73
N VAL A 108 -8.40 0.96 36.47
CA VAL A 108 -7.58 -0.17 35.97
C VAL A 108 -8.27 -0.98 34.85
N ILE A 109 -9.60 -1.03 34.81
CA ILE A 109 -10.35 -1.75 33.76
C ILE A 109 -10.23 -1.04 32.40
N ASP A 110 -10.23 0.30 32.39
CA ASP A 110 -10.02 1.08 31.18
C ASP A 110 -8.58 0.96 30.68
N LEU A 111 -7.62 0.80 31.58
CA LEU A 111 -6.21 0.58 31.22
C LEU A 111 -6.03 -0.73 30.43
N HIS A 112 -6.61 -1.84 30.87
CA HIS A 112 -6.48 -3.12 30.17
C HIS A 112 -7.15 -3.10 28.79
N LEU A 113 -8.34 -2.52 28.69
CA LEU A 113 -9.05 -2.39 27.42
C LEU A 113 -8.28 -1.46 26.46
N LEU A 114 -7.74 -0.35 26.97
CA LEU A 114 -6.91 0.58 26.20
C LEU A 114 -5.64 -0.10 25.69
N ILE A 115 -4.92 -0.85 26.53
CA ILE A 115 -3.72 -1.61 26.14
C ILE A 115 -4.07 -2.58 25.01
N LEU A 116 -5.18 -3.32 25.12
CA LEU A 116 -5.61 -4.27 24.09
C LEU A 116 -5.95 -3.58 22.76
N VAL A 117 -6.70 -2.47 22.81
CA VAL A 117 -7.04 -1.68 21.61
C VAL A 117 -5.77 -1.16 20.94
N ARG A 118 -4.83 -0.62 21.71
CA ARG A 118 -3.57 -0.06 21.19
C ARG A 118 -2.65 -1.16 20.64
N LEU A 119 -2.56 -2.31 21.30
CA LEU A 119 -1.83 -3.47 20.81
C LEU A 119 -2.43 -3.96 19.47
N SER A 120 -3.76 -3.97 19.35
CA SER A 120 -4.44 -4.28 18.08
C SER A 120 -4.07 -3.30 16.97
N TYR A 121 -4.06 -1.99 17.25
CA TYR A 121 -3.62 -0.98 16.28
C TYR A 121 -2.16 -1.17 15.87
N PHE A 122 -1.27 -1.48 16.82
CA PHE A 122 0.13 -1.76 16.55
C PHE A 122 0.32 -2.98 15.65
N ILE A 123 -0.32 -4.10 15.99
CA ILE A 123 -0.26 -5.32 15.18
C ILE A 123 -0.75 -5.03 13.76
N HIS A 124 -1.84 -4.27 13.63
CA HIS A 124 -2.39 -3.90 12.32
C HIS A 124 -1.44 -3.01 11.51
N PHE A 125 -0.82 -2.01 12.15
CA PHE A 125 0.15 -1.13 11.51
C PHE A 125 1.41 -1.90 11.08
N PHE A 126 1.98 -2.69 12.00
CA PHE A 126 3.13 -3.56 11.74
C PHE A 126 2.84 -4.48 10.54
N TYR A 127 1.66 -5.07 10.54
CA TYR A 127 1.25 -5.97 9.48
C TYR A 127 1.18 -5.29 8.11
N LYS A 128 0.62 -4.07 8.04
CA LYS A 128 0.62 -3.24 6.83
C LYS A 128 2.03 -2.91 6.37
N ALA A 129 2.90 -2.50 7.28
CA ALA A 129 4.29 -2.17 6.96
C ALA A 129 5.01 -3.37 6.35
N VAL A 130 4.88 -4.55 6.95
CA VAL A 130 5.46 -5.79 6.42
C VAL A 130 4.94 -6.11 5.02
N ILE A 131 3.62 -6.03 4.76
CA ILE A 131 3.08 -6.24 3.41
C ILE A 131 3.66 -5.24 2.42
N CYS A 132 3.70 -3.96 2.78
CA CYS A 132 4.19 -2.91 1.89
C CYS A 132 5.67 -3.14 1.56
N SER A 133 6.50 -3.36 2.57
CA SER A 133 7.92 -3.64 2.40
C SER A 133 8.14 -4.87 1.53
N PHE A 134 7.50 -6.00 1.82
CA PHE A 134 7.61 -7.21 1.01
C PHE A 134 7.16 -6.96 -0.44
N SER A 135 6.03 -6.27 -0.62
CA SER A 135 5.50 -6.01 -1.95
C SER A 135 6.45 -5.15 -2.77
N THR A 136 6.94 -4.07 -2.18
CA THR A 136 7.91 -3.17 -2.80
C THR A 136 9.22 -3.89 -3.13
N ILE A 137 9.76 -4.71 -2.22
CA ILE A 137 10.98 -5.49 -2.47
C ILE A 137 10.80 -6.41 -3.68
N ILE A 138 9.69 -7.15 -3.76
CA ILE A 138 9.44 -8.06 -4.88
C ILE A 138 9.33 -7.28 -6.20
N ILE A 139 8.65 -6.13 -6.19
CA ILE A 139 8.51 -5.28 -7.39
C ILE A 139 9.88 -4.74 -7.82
N LEU A 140 10.69 -4.26 -6.87
CA LEU A 140 12.04 -3.75 -7.16
C LEU A 140 12.99 -4.84 -7.66
N GLU A 141 12.84 -6.07 -7.18
CA GLU A 141 13.64 -7.19 -7.67
C GLU A 141 13.24 -7.59 -9.09
N ILE A 142 11.95 -7.53 -9.44
CA ILE A 142 11.48 -7.66 -10.82
C ILE A 142 12.08 -6.54 -11.70
N LYS A 143 12.12 -5.30 -11.20
CA LYS A 143 12.78 -4.17 -11.89
C LYS A 143 14.26 -4.45 -12.12
N ARG A 144 14.97 -4.96 -11.11
CA ARG A 144 16.41 -5.28 -11.20
C ARG A 144 16.68 -6.29 -12.31
N LYS A 145 15.88 -7.35 -12.40
CA LYS A 145 16.02 -8.36 -13.49
C LYS A 145 15.80 -7.77 -14.88
N LEU A 146 14.82 -6.89 -15.03
CA LEU A 146 14.61 -6.18 -16.29
C LEU A 146 15.79 -5.25 -16.63
N SER A 147 16.34 -4.56 -15.64
CA SER A 147 17.54 -3.72 -15.80
C SER A 147 18.76 -4.53 -16.24
N VAL A 148 18.99 -5.70 -15.65
CA VAL A 148 20.10 -6.60 -16.03
C VAL A 148 19.90 -7.11 -17.46
N ALA A 149 18.68 -7.49 -17.83
CA ALA A 149 18.36 -7.90 -19.20
C ALA A 149 18.62 -6.76 -20.20
N ASN A 150 18.25 -5.52 -19.84
CA ASN A 150 18.49 -4.33 -20.65
C ASN A 150 19.99 -4.03 -20.82
N GLU A 151 20.77 -4.17 -19.73
CA GLU A 151 22.21 -3.97 -19.77
C GLU A 151 22.92 -5.02 -20.63
N GLN A 152 22.53 -6.30 -20.49
CA GLN A 152 23.05 -7.38 -21.33
C GLN A 152 22.73 -7.19 -22.82
N LEU A 153 21.53 -6.67 -23.12
CA LEU A 153 21.12 -6.34 -24.48
C LEU A 153 22.01 -5.23 -25.08
N ASN A 154 22.32 -4.19 -24.31
CA ASN A 154 23.15 -3.07 -24.77
C ASN A 154 24.64 -3.41 -24.90
N LEU A 155 25.18 -4.27 -24.02
CA LEU A 155 26.61 -4.63 -24.02
C LEU A 155 26.99 -5.62 -25.12
N ASN A 156 26.08 -6.53 -25.51
CA ASN A 156 26.42 -7.68 -26.36
C ASN A 156 25.95 -7.55 -27.81
N LEU A 157 26.17 -6.41 -28.47
CA LEU A 157 25.77 -6.16 -29.87
C LEU A 157 26.26 -7.19 -30.91
N MET A 158 27.17 -8.13 -30.58
CA MET A 158 27.70 -9.13 -31.51
C MET A 158 27.64 -10.60 -31.03
N ASN A 159 27.15 -10.89 -29.82
CA ASN A 159 27.08 -12.28 -29.33
C ASN A 159 25.97 -12.42 -28.26
N ILE A 160 24.76 -12.00 -28.62
CA ILE A 160 23.62 -11.98 -27.71
C ILE A 160 23.26 -13.43 -27.36
N ASP A 161 23.48 -13.83 -26.10
CA ASP A 161 22.82 -15.03 -25.57
C ASP A 161 21.35 -14.70 -25.31
N VAL A 162 20.56 -14.71 -26.39
CA VAL A 162 19.13 -14.42 -26.38
C VAL A 162 18.39 -15.32 -25.40
N THR A 163 18.90 -16.52 -25.14
CA THR A 163 18.28 -17.47 -24.20
C THR A 163 18.34 -16.97 -22.75
N ALA A 164 19.43 -16.30 -22.36
CA ALA A 164 19.56 -15.70 -21.04
C ALA A 164 18.61 -14.51 -20.86
N ILE A 165 18.55 -13.60 -21.85
CA ILE A 165 17.65 -12.44 -21.84
C ILE A 165 16.18 -12.89 -21.79
N HIS A 166 15.82 -13.87 -22.62
CA HIS A 166 14.47 -14.46 -22.64
C HIS A 166 14.11 -15.07 -21.27
N THR A 167 15.07 -15.71 -20.61
CA THR A 167 14.88 -16.28 -19.27
C THR A 167 14.60 -15.19 -18.24
N TYR A 168 15.33 -14.08 -18.23
CA TYR A 168 15.10 -12.96 -17.31
C TYR A 168 13.73 -12.31 -17.52
N ILE A 169 13.33 -12.07 -18.77
CA ILE A 169 12.03 -11.47 -19.10
C ILE A 169 10.90 -12.40 -18.70
N TYR A 170 11.01 -13.69 -19.04
CA TYR A 170 10.00 -14.67 -18.66
C TYR A 170 9.84 -14.77 -17.14
N GLN A 171 10.97 -14.76 -16.40
CA GLN A 171 10.97 -14.72 -14.94
C GLN A 171 10.31 -13.45 -14.38
N ALA A 172 10.56 -12.28 -14.98
CA ALA A 172 9.94 -11.02 -14.60
C ALA A 172 8.41 -11.03 -14.83
N ILE A 173 7.96 -11.48 -16.00
CA ILE A 173 6.54 -11.59 -16.35
C ILE A 173 5.82 -12.58 -15.44
N GLU A 174 6.37 -13.78 -15.26
CA GLU A 174 5.76 -14.80 -14.41
C GLU A 174 5.85 -14.42 -12.93
N GLY A 175 6.89 -13.69 -12.52
CA GLY A 175 7.02 -13.05 -11.23
C GLY A 175 5.88 -12.06 -10.97
N GLY A 176 5.62 -11.14 -11.90
CA GLY A 176 4.50 -10.19 -11.83
C GLY A 176 3.14 -10.87 -11.79
N LYS A 177 2.91 -11.91 -12.60
CA LYS A 177 1.68 -12.72 -12.56
C LYS A 177 1.49 -13.43 -11.22
N THR A 178 2.56 -14.00 -10.66
CA THR A 178 2.52 -14.68 -9.37
C THR A 178 2.29 -13.69 -8.23
N PHE A 179 2.93 -12.52 -8.29
CA PHE A 179 2.71 -11.40 -7.39
C PHE A 179 1.23 -10.99 -7.37
N ASN A 180 0.62 -10.76 -8.53
CA ASN A 180 -0.79 -10.38 -8.62
C ASN A 180 -1.73 -11.42 -8.00
N ARG A 181 -1.40 -12.72 -8.14
CA ARG A 181 -2.18 -13.81 -7.52
C ARG A 181 -2.06 -13.85 -6.00
N LEU A 182 -0.90 -13.48 -5.46
CA LEU A 182 -0.63 -13.49 -4.02
C LEU A 182 -1.11 -12.21 -3.33
N PHE A 183 -0.82 -11.06 -3.92
CA PHE A 183 -1.02 -9.75 -3.31
C PHE A 183 -2.21 -8.99 -3.88
N GLY A 184 -2.76 -9.36 -5.04
CA GLY A 184 -3.78 -8.55 -5.72
C GLY A 184 -4.98 -8.18 -4.84
N TYR A 185 -5.62 -9.15 -4.18
CA TYR A 185 -6.75 -8.88 -3.27
C TYR A 185 -6.33 -8.13 -2.01
N ARG A 186 -5.11 -8.38 -1.51
CA ARG A 186 -4.56 -7.68 -0.34
C ARG A 186 -4.36 -6.20 -0.68
N LEU A 187 -3.77 -5.91 -1.84
CA LEU A 187 -3.53 -4.56 -2.34
C LEU A 187 -4.85 -3.85 -2.61
N LEU A 188 -5.86 -4.51 -3.19
CA LEU A 188 -7.18 -3.93 -3.41
C LEU A 188 -7.78 -3.40 -2.10
N ILE A 189 -7.84 -4.25 -1.06
CA ILE A 189 -8.41 -3.85 0.23
C ILE A 189 -7.51 -2.84 0.93
N PHE A 190 -6.20 -2.93 0.75
CA PHE A 190 -5.24 -1.97 1.29
C PHE A 190 -5.46 -0.56 0.73
N TYR A 191 -5.60 -0.41 -0.59
CA TYR A 191 -5.91 0.89 -1.21
C TYR A 191 -7.31 1.38 -0.84
N PHE A 192 -8.30 0.48 -0.77
CA PHE A 192 -9.64 0.84 -0.32
C PHE A 192 -9.65 1.33 1.14
N GLN A 193 -8.90 0.65 2.02
CA GLN A 193 -8.75 1.06 3.41
C GLN A 193 -8.04 2.40 3.52
N TRP A 194 -7.01 2.64 2.71
CA TRP A 194 -6.33 3.93 2.66
C TRP A 194 -7.27 5.05 2.19
N PHE A 195 -8.08 4.80 1.17
CA PHE A 195 -9.12 5.74 0.73
C PHE A 195 -10.11 6.08 1.86
N LEU A 196 -10.67 5.06 2.54
CA LEU A 196 -11.57 5.27 3.68
C LEU A 196 -10.89 6.05 4.81
N PHE A 197 -9.61 5.78 5.06
CA PHE A 197 -8.83 6.49 6.06
C PHE A 197 -8.69 7.98 5.70
N ILE A 198 -8.39 8.33 4.44
CA ILE A 198 -8.33 9.73 4.01
C ILE A 198 -9.68 10.41 4.26
N VAL A 199 -10.78 9.81 3.79
CA VAL A 199 -12.12 10.37 3.96
C VAL A 199 -12.46 10.57 5.44
N MET A 200 -12.14 9.59 6.29
CA MET A 200 -12.36 9.68 7.74
C MET A 200 -11.59 10.85 8.37
N ASN A 201 -10.32 11.02 8.05
CA ASN A 201 -9.51 12.13 8.58
C ASN A 201 -10.00 13.48 8.07
N LEU A 202 -10.42 13.55 6.81
CA LEU A 202 -10.99 14.76 6.22
C LEU A 202 -12.29 15.16 6.94
N VAL A 203 -13.20 14.22 7.22
CA VAL A 203 -14.41 14.48 8.04
C VAL A 203 -14.05 14.96 9.44
N TYR A 204 -13.01 14.38 10.03
CA TYR A 204 -12.55 14.76 11.36
C TYR A 204 -12.01 16.19 11.39
N ILE A 205 -11.26 16.61 10.35
CA ILE A 205 -10.77 17.98 10.18
C ILE A 205 -11.95 18.97 10.12
N ILE A 206 -13.02 18.69 9.39
CA ILE A 206 -14.23 19.54 9.35
C ILE A 206 -14.83 19.69 10.75
N THR A 207 -14.87 18.59 11.50
CA THR A 207 -15.45 18.57 12.85
C THR A 207 -14.65 19.45 13.80
N ILE A 208 -13.31 19.42 13.74
CA ILE A 208 -12.45 20.32 14.53
C ILE A 208 -12.58 21.78 14.06
N ALA A 209 -12.60 22.02 12.74
CA ALA A 209 -12.62 23.36 12.16
C ALA A 209 -13.89 24.15 12.45
N ASN A 210 -14.96 23.50 12.93
CA ASN A 210 -16.21 24.11 13.37
C ASN A 210 -16.38 24.11 14.91
N PRO A 211 -15.51 24.79 15.67
CA PRO A 211 -15.51 24.72 17.13
C PRO A 211 -16.83 25.20 17.75
N LYS A 212 -17.55 26.13 17.11
CA LYS A 212 -18.83 26.66 17.62
C LYS A 212 -19.92 25.60 17.85
N LYS A 213 -19.89 24.47 17.14
CA LYS A 213 -20.81 23.33 17.32
C LYS A 213 -20.26 22.25 18.25
N TYR A 214 -18.94 22.14 18.44
CA TYR A 214 -18.28 20.97 19.06
C TYR A 214 -17.36 21.31 20.25
N THR A 215 -17.50 22.51 20.81
CA THR A 215 -16.70 23.07 21.93
C THR A 215 -16.61 22.17 23.16
N TYR A 216 -17.57 21.27 23.39
CA TYR A 216 -17.63 20.47 24.62
C TYR A 216 -16.71 19.24 24.63
N ILE A 217 -16.24 18.75 23.47
CA ILE A 217 -15.50 17.48 23.38
C ILE A 217 -13.98 17.71 23.21
N TYR A 218 -13.56 18.85 22.65
CA TYR A 218 -12.16 19.11 22.31
C TYR A 218 -11.64 20.38 22.99
N HIS A 219 -11.42 20.30 24.30
CA HIS A 219 -10.62 21.28 25.03
C HIS A 219 -9.10 21.14 24.79
N ALA A 220 -8.68 20.16 23.97
CA ALA A 220 -7.30 19.95 23.56
C ALA A 220 -6.87 20.93 22.45
N ASN A 221 -5.59 21.31 22.44
CA ASN A 221 -4.96 22.20 21.46
C ASN A 221 -5.33 21.82 20.01
N THR A 222 -6.18 22.62 19.37
CA THR A 222 -6.66 22.40 17.99
C THR A 222 -5.52 22.27 16.98
N LEU A 223 -4.45 23.06 17.16
CA LEU A 223 -3.26 23.00 16.33
C LEU A 223 -2.51 21.66 16.47
N GLU A 224 -2.40 21.13 17.69
CA GLU A 224 -1.71 19.88 17.97
C GLU A 224 -2.43 18.69 17.31
N ASN A 225 -3.75 18.65 17.45
CA ASN A 225 -4.59 17.66 16.80
C ASN A 225 -4.47 17.74 15.28
N LEU A 226 -4.51 18.94 14.70
CA LEU A 226 -4.33 19.12 13.25
C LEU A 226 -2.98 18.57 12.77
N ILE A 227 -1.90 18.89 13.49
CA ILE A 227 -0.55 18.38 13.18
C ILE A 227 -0.54 16.85 13.25
N TYR A 228 -1.14 16.26 14.27
CA TYR A 228 -1.23 14.81 14.41
C TYR A 228 -1.93 14.16 13.21
N PHE A 229 -3.08 14.68 12.77
CA PHE A 229 -3.79 14.13 11.61
C PHE A 229 -3.02 14.25 10.30
N VAL A 230 -2.38 15.40 10.08
CA VAL A 230 -1.56 15.59 8.87
C VAL A 230 -0.39 14.59 8.88
N CYS A 231 0.28 14.42 10.02
CA CYS A 231 1.34 13.42 10.17
C CYS A 231 0.82 12.00 9.90
N ASP A 232 -0.33 11.62 10.46
CA ASP A 232 -0.94 10.31 10.28
C ASP A 232 -1.28 10.02 8.82
N ILE A 233 -1.85 11.00 8.11
CA ILE A 233 -2.13 10.88 6.67
C ILE A 233 -0.85 10.63 5.90
N ILE A 234 0.22 11.41 6.17
CA ILE A 234 1.51 11.28 5.49
C ILE A 234 2.12 9.89 5.74
N ILE A 235 2.16 9.45 7.00
CA ILE A 235 2.74 8.17 7.40
C ILE A 235 1.99 7.01 6.74
N ILE A 236 0.66 7.03 6.78
CA ILE A 236 -0.16 5.95 6.22
C ILE A 236 -0.14 5.97 4.69
N ALA A 237 0.02 7.13 4.06
CA ALA A 237 0.16 7.24 2.62
C ALA A 237 1.49 6.71 2.09
N PHE A 238 2.56 6.69 2.90
CA PHE A 238 3.89 6.25 2.47
C PHE A 238 3.89 4.85 1.83
N GLY A 239 3.21 3.88 2.45
CA GLY A 239 3.13 2.50 1.94
C GLY A 239 2.50 2.39 0.53
N PRO A 240 1.26 2.86 0.33
CA PRO A 240 0.63 2.92 -0.99
C PRO A 240 1.49 3.64 -2.03
N PHE A 241 2.07 4.80 -1.69
CA PHE A 241 2.94 5.54 -2.60
C PHE A 241 4.18 4.73 -2.99
N ALA A 242 4.87 4.10 -2.03
CA ALA A 242 6.06 3.30 -2.30
C ALA A 242 5.79 2.16 -3.30
N ILE A 243 4.64 1.48 -3.16
CA ILE A 243 4.23 0.42 -4.08
C ILE A 243 3.95 0.99 -5.47
N VAL A 244 3.18 2.08 -5.58
CA VAL A 244 2.88 2.73 -6.86
C VAL A 244 4.15 3.20 -7.57
N PHE A 245 5.08 3.82 -6.84
CA PHE A 245 6.36 4.25 -7.41
C PHE A 245 7.20 3.07 -7.86
N ALA A 246 7.27 1.98 -7.10
CA ALA A 246 7.98 0.78 -7.52
C ALA A 246 7.37 0.18 -8.81
N CYS A 247 6.04 0.11 -8.92
CA CYS A 247 5.35 -0.32 -10.13
C CYS A 247 5.69 0.58 -11.34
N ASP A 248 5.68 1.91 -11.14
CA ASP A 248 6.02 2.90 -12.17
C ASP A 248 7.47 2.77 -12.63
N MET A 249 8.39 2.43 -11.72
CA MET A 249 9.78 2.15 -12.06
C MET A 249 9.93 0.89 -12.92
N VAL A 250 9.16 -0.16 -12.65
CA VAL A 250 9.14 -1.36 -13.51
C VAL A 250 8.59 -1.03 -14.89
N ALA A 251 7.47 -0.29 -14.97
CA ALA A 251 6.86 0.10 -16.25
C ALA A 251 7.86 0.88 -17.11
N LYS A 252 8.55 1.88 -16.53
CA LYS A 252 9.60 2.63 -17.23
C LYS A 252 10.78 1.77 -17.68
N GLU A 253 11.14 0.75 -16.89
CA GLU A 253 12.23 -0.15 -17.28
C GLU A 253 11.81 -1.06 -18.44
N VAL A 254 10.55 -1.50 -18.47
CA VAL A 254 9.98 -2.21 -19.62
C VAL A 254 9.98 -1.32 -20.87
N ASP A 255 9.54 -0.06 -20.76
CA ASP A 255 9.53 0.87 -21.89
C ASP A 255 10.93 1.12 -22.45
N LYS A 256 11.93 1.29 -21.57
CA LYS A 256 13.34 1.41 -21.97
C LYS A 256 13.85 0.16 -22.68
N PHE A 257 13.53 -1.02 -22.14
CA PHE A 257 13.94 -2.27 -22.75
C PHE A 257 13.35 -2.43 -24.15
N ILE A 258 12.05 -2.15 -24.32
CA ILE A 258 11.38 -2.20 -25.62
C ILE A 258 12.01 -1.20 -26.59
N ALA A 259 12.30 0.03 -26.15
CA ALA A 259 12.97 1.03 -26.98
C ALA A 259 14.38 0.58 -27.41
N ALA A 260 15.16 -0.03 -26.51
CA ALA A 260 16.46 -0.59 -26.82
C ALA A 260 16.37 -1.73 -27.85
N CYS A 261 15.37 -2.61 -27.73
CA CYS A 261 15.11 -3.63 -28.75
C CYS A 261 14.86 -3.01 -30.13
N TYR A 262 13.99 -1.99 -30.23
CA TYR A 262 13.72 -1.34 -31.51
C TYR A 262 14.96 -0.67 -32.12
N GLU A 263 15.79 0.00 -31.31
CA GLU A 263 17.03 0.62 -31.79
C GLU A 263 18.03 -0.41 -32.33
N ILE A 264 18.04 -1.61 -31.75
CA ILE A 264 18.89 -2.71 -32.20
C ILE A 264 18.29 -3.39 -33.44
N GLU A 265 16.96 -3.57 -33.49
CA GLU A 265 16.25 -4.11 -34.66
C GLU A 265 16.55 -3.30 -35.93
N GLU A 266 16.65 -1.97 -35.84
CA GLU A 266 16.99 -1.11 -36.98
C GLU A 266 18.40 -1.37 -37.56
N LYS A 267 19.30 -1.98 -36.79
CA LYS A 267 20.69 -2.27 -37.20
C LYS A 267 20.81 -3.62 -37.92
N PHE A 268 19.82 -4.49 -37.81
CA PHE A 268 19.83 -5.82 -38.40
C PHE A 268 19.04 -5.88 -39.71
N HIS A 269 19.41 -6.80 -40.60
CA HIS A 269 18.63 -7.08 -41.80
C HIS A 269 17.34 -7.83 -41.43
N TYR A 270 16.23 -7.49 -42.09
CA TYR A 270 14.90 -8.07 -41.81
C TYR A 270 14.80 -9.60 -41.96
N THR A 271 15.77 -10.25 -42.62
CA THR A 271 15.84 -11.71 -42.77
C THR A 271 16.75 -12.39 -41.75
N SER A 272 17.43 -11.62 -40.89
CA SER A 272 18.37 -12.18 -39.93
C SER A 272 17.63 -12.88 -38.78
N ILE A 273 18.28 -13.89 -38.20
CA ILE A 273 17.70 -14.65 -37.08
C ILE A 273 17.54 -13.72 -35.87
N GLU A 274 18.53 -12.85 -35.66
CA GLU A 274 18.57 -11.87 -34.58
C GLU A 274 17.40 -10.90 -34.66
N TYR A 275 17.04 -10.45 -35.87
CA TYR A 275 15.87 -9.59 -36.09
C TYR A 275 14.57 -10.28 -35.63
N HIS A 276 14.36 -11.54 -36.02
CA HIS A 276 13.18 -12.30 -35.60
C HIS A 276 13.16 -12.62 -34.10
N GLU A 277 14.32 -12.83 -33.49
CA GLU A 277 14.45 -13.06 -32.05
C GLU A 277 14.13 -11.79 -31.24
N LEU A 278 14.63 -10.63 -31.66
CA LEU A 278 14.28 -9.32 -31.09
C LEU A 278 12.80 -9.02 -31.24
N GLN A 279 12.23 -9.27 -32.42
CA GLN A 279 10.79 -9.09 -32.66
C GLN A 279 9.93 -10.01 -31.78
N SER A 280 10.40 -11.24 -31.55
CA SER A 280 9.76 -12.17 -30.61
C SER A 280 9.79 -11.62 -29.18
N LEU A 281 10.95 -11.13 -28.73
CA LEU A 281 11.13 -10.50 -27.42
C LEU A 281 10.21 -9.29 -27.22
N THR A 282 10.18 -8.37 -28.18
CA THR A 282 9.30 -7.19 -28.13
C THR A 282 7.83 -7.61 -28.15
N SER A 283 7.45 -8.63 -28.91
CA SER A 283 6.08 -9.14 -28.91
C SER A 283 5.68 -9.78 -27.57
N ILE A 284 6.59 -10.49 -26.89
CA ILE A 284 6.35 -11.11 -25.59
C ILE A 284 6.17 -10.04 -24.52
N LEU A 285 7.00 -9.00 -24.53
CA LEU A 285 6.89 -7.87 -23.63
C LEU A 285 5.66 -6.99 -23.94
N GLY A 286 5.36 -6.74 -25.21
CA GLY A 286 4.20 -5.94 -25.63
C GLY A 286 2.87 -6.62 -25.29
N ASN A 287 2.75 -7.94 -25.51
CA ASN A 287 1.56 -8.70 -25.16
C ASN A 287 1.51 -9.13 -23.68
N GLY A 288 2.65 -9.12 -23.01
CA GLY A 288 2.86 -9.66 -21.66
C GLY A 288 3.46 -8.65 -20.69
N VAL A 289 3.22 -7.35 -20.88
CA VAL A 289 3.78 -6.27 -20.03
C VAL A 289 3.62 -6.66 -18.57
N VAL A 290 4.70 -6.48 -17.79
CA VAL A 290 4.70 -6.71 -16.35
C VAL A 290 3.74 -5.70 -15.70
N GLN A 291 2.46 -6.07 -15.65
CA GLN A 291 1.39 -5.25 -15.08
C GLN A 291 1.11 -5.71 -13.65
N PHE A 292 1.21 -4.78 -12.71
CA PHE A 292 0.81 -5.01 -11.33
C PHE A 292 -0.64 -4.62 -11.15
N THR A 293 -1.47 -5.56 -10.69
CA THR A 293 -2.91 -5.37 -10.57
C THR A 293 -3.44 -5.74 -9.20
N ALA A 294 -4.34 -4.90 -8.69
CA ALA A 294 -5.13 -5.17 -7.51
C ALA A 294 -6.31 -6.07 -7.90
N ALA A 295 -6.12 -7.39 -7.75
CA ALA A 295 -7.10 -8.43 -8.04
C ALA A 295 -7.66 -8.40 -9.48
N LYS A 296 -6.83 -7.95 -10.45
CA LYS A 296 -7.21 -7.74 -11.86
C LYS A 296 -8.29 -6.67 -12.10
N PHE A 297 -8.80 -6.01 -11.06
CA PHE A 297 -9.78 -4.94 -11.20
C PHE A 297 -9.12 -3.61 -11.53
N ILE A 298 -8.00 -3.32 -10.87
CA ILE A 298 -7.33 -2.03 -10.96
C ILE A 298 -5.85 -2.24 -11.22
N GLU A 299 -5.35 -1.61 -12.27
CA GLU A 299 -3.92 -1.50 -12.53
C GLU A 299 -3.27 -0.51 -11.55
N ILE A 300 -2.19 -0.93 -10.89
CA ILE A 300 -1.49 -0.12 -9.90
C ILE A 300 -0.52 0.81 -10.64
N LYS A 301 -1.00 2.02 -10.90
CA LYS A 301 -0.24 3.08 -11.59
C LYS A 301 -0.42 4.42 -10.90
N ARG A 302 0.46 5.38 -11.21
CA ARG A 302 0.41 6.73 -10.63
C ARG A 302 -0.96 7.41 -10.81
N THR A 303 -1.62 7.21 -11.95
CA THR A 303 -2.94 7.79 -12.22
C THR A 303 -4.05 7.21 -11.33
N MET A 304 -3.94 5.95 -10.89
CA MET A 304 -4.85 5.36 -9.90
C MET A 304 -4.74 6.12 -8.57
N MET A 305 -3.52 6.39 -8.11
CA MET A 305 -3.28 7.08 -6.84
C MET A 305 -3.87 8.50 -6.85
N LEU A 306 -3.62 9.23 -7.94
CA LEU A 306 -4.20 10.56 -8.14
C LEU A 306 -5.72 10.51 -8.19
N SER A 307 -6.30 9.54 -8.90
CA SER A 307 -7.76 9.36 -8.97
C SER A 307 -8.39 9.08 -7.60
N LEU A 308 -7.75 8.26 -6.76
CA LEU A 308 -8.21 8.01 -5.38
C LEU A 308 -8.15 9.27 -4.51
N MET A 309 -7.06 10.04 -4.59
CA MET A 309 -6.95 11.31 -3.87
C MET A 309 -7.99 12.32 -4.34
N THR A 310 -8.14 12.52 -5.65
CA THR A 310 -9.15 13.41 -6.22
C THR A 310 -10.54 12.99 -5.77
N SER A 311 -10.87 11.70 -5.81
CA SER A 311 -12.16 11.20 -5.33
C SER A 311 -12.38 11.52 -3.86
N ALA A 312 -11.39 11.30 -3.00
CA ALA A 312 -11.49 11.61 -1.57
C ALA A 312 -11.66 13.11 -1.31
N ILE A 313 -10.95 13.96 -2.07
CA ILE A 313 -11.09 15.42 -2.02
C ILE A 313 -12.48 15.84 -2.50
N THR A 314 -13.01 15.27 -3.59
CA THR A 314 -14.36 15.56 -4.08
C THR A 314 -15.41 15.20 -3.05
N TYR A 315 -15.30 14.04 -2.40
CA TYR A 315 -16.18 13.66 -1.29
C TYR A 315 -16.07 14.64 -0.12
N PHE A 316 -14.85 15.08 0.22
CA PHE A 316 -14.63 16.08 1.26
C PHE A 316 -15.26 17.42 0.91
N ILE A 317 -15.08 17.94 -0.31
CA ILE A 317 -15.69 19.20 -0.74
C ILE A 317 -17.22 19.11 -0.66
N ALA A 318 -17.81 18.04 -1.19
CA ALA A 318 -19.25 17.83 -1.09
C ALA A 318 -19.71 17.77 0.38
N LEU A 319 -18.96 17.09 1.24
CA LEU A 319 -19.27 17.05 2.68
C LEU A 319 -19.14 18.43 3.33
N VAL A 320 -18.18 19.27 2.95
CA VAL A 320 -18.07 20.65 3.47
C VAL A 320 -19.23 21.51 2.98
N GLU A 321 -19.65 21.39 1.73
CA GLU A 321 -20.71 22.22 1.14
C GLU A 321 -22.10 21.91 1.71
N PHE A 322 -22.37 20.64 2.04
CA PHE A 322 -23.67 20.18 2.54
C PHE A 322 -23.79 20.14 4.08
N TYR A 323 -22.76 20.56 4.84
CA TYR A 323 -22.68 20.42 6.30
C TYR A 323 -22.64 21.77 7.04
#